data_AF-A0A1E3NGH3-F1
#
_entry.id   AF-A0A1E3NGH3-F1
#
_cell.length_a   1.000
_cell.length_b   1.000
_cell.length_c   1.000
_cell.angle_alpha   90.00
_cell.angle_beta   90.00
_cell.angle_gamma   90.00
#
_symmetry.space_group_name_H-M   'P 1'
#
loop_
_entity.id
_entity.type
_entity.pdbx_description
1 polymer ?
#
loop_
_entity_poly.entity_id
_entity_poly.type
_entity_poly.pdbx_seq_one_letter_code
_entity_poly.pdbx_strand_id
1 'polypeptide(L)'
;MSFHDIKYIELGDSKTVEEKRGVFTVKKLVLLVFAALAVGLFHPSINCFTGVDTVAKTDGSSFSASDSALCPIPSKVPIKEHDAIQYILTDNEYKKDVIERFSKSLQIETVIYDDTTDYSEMQKFHDYLEESFPLVYKTADVYKINTYGLVFHFPGSNEDLKPIMLAAHMDTVPIGDPSDWKESPFSGRFDGDKFHGRGASDCKNLLVGLMEAAEKLIADGKSNFERGVILAFGYDEEASGWQGAHHIGEFIEKKFGANSIEAIVDEGPVMFLDFMGDYYSMIISGEKGYSDLTVEVDTPGGHSSLPKDHTSIGMISKFIYDYENDPFEAILVPENPMMGFFECAAEQGHLPKPLADAGKNARFDEKARDVILSYSHDNTFLKYLLRTSQAIDIINGGDKANSLPRSVSAVINHRIVYGNDVDTVWSKAAKHGTTVAKKYNIGLTVNDEVLFPETENGNMVISYFGPPLKTAKPTSTKSEFWGEFTGLIKSFYEDEVYPEKFETGSKNFIITPSIMTGNTDTRHYWNLTDNIFRVQPGSLNMFEANVHGPNEWVDLETHLQSISFYYNYISHFSIKEE
;
A
#
# COMPACT_ATOMS: atom_id res chain seq x y z
N MET A 1 30.89 -5.11 54.48
CA MET A 1 31.14 -6.55 54.76
C MET A 1 30.95 -7.29 53.46
N SER A 2 32.05 -7.84 52.94
CA SER A 2 32.15 -8.72 51.76
C SER A 2 32.03 -10.18 52.20
N PHE A 3 31.42 -11.04 51.39
CA PHE A 3 31.65 -12.50 51.21
C PHE A 3 30.69 -12.95 50.08
N HIS A 4 31.09 -13.12 48.81
CA HIS A 4 31.83 -14.22 48.15
C HIS A 4 31.22 -15.63 48.23
N ASP A 5 31.01 -16.17 47.01
CA ASP A 5 31.02 -17.57 46.54
C ASP A 5 29.84 -18.52 46.79
N ILE A 6 29.27 -19.07 45.69
CA ILE A 6 29.40 -20.49 45.30
C ILE A 6 28.94 -20.73 43.81
N LYS A 7 29.97 -21.03 43.01
CA LYS A 7 30.17 -21.96 41.87
C LYS A 7 29.03 -22.49 40.97
N TYR A 8 29.29 -22.28 39.67
CA TYR A 8 28.88 -23.06 38.50
C TYR A 8 29.28 -24.54 38.57
N ILE A 9 28.45 -25.41 37.98
CA ILE A 9 28.78 -26.82 37.67
C ILE A 9 28.88 -26.95 36.15
N GLU A 10 30.09 -27.23 35.67
CA GLU A 10 30.37 -27.82 34.36
C GLU A 10 30.17 -29.35 34.44
N LEU A 11 29.57 -29.93 33.41
CA LEU A 11 29.72 -31.35 33.09
C LEU A 11 30.27 -31.45 31.68
N GLY A 12 31.49 -32.01 31.59
CA GLY A 12 32.28 -32.12 30.37
C GLY A 12 31.94 -33.32 29.48
N ASP A 13 32.54 -33.23 28.29
CA ASP A 13 32.52 -34.13 27.14
C ASP A 13 32.76 -35.62 27.40
N SER A 14 32.12 -36.46 26.57
CA SER A 14 32.77 -37.68 26.05
C SER A 14 32.32 -37.99 24.61
N LYS A 15 33.31 -38.37 23.80
CA LYS A 15 33.34 -38.49 22.34
C LYS A 15 32.57 -39.68 21.73
N THR A 16 32.09 -39.45 20.51
CA THR A 16 32.05 -40.33 19.29
C THR A 16 31.55 -41.77 19.37
N VAL A 17 30.49 -42.07 18.60
CA VAL A 17 30.35 -43.30 17.78
C VAL A 17 29.63 -42.94 16.46
N GLU A 18 30.27 -43.29 15.34
CA GLU A 18 29.75 -43.23 13.96
C GLU A 18 28.67 -44.29 13.65
N GLU A 19 28.01 -44.08 12.51
CA GLU A 19 27.47 -45.10 11.59
C GLU A 19 26.02 -45.61 11.79
N LYS A 20 25.08 -45.14 10.95
CA LYS A 20 24.63 -45.87 9.73
C LYS A 20 23.39 -45.25 9.08
N ARG A 21 23.51 -44.97 7.78
CA ARG A 21 22.42 -44.79 6.82
C ARG A 21 21.55 -46.07 6.76
N GLY A 22 20.24 -45.90 6.83
CA GLY A 22 19.26 -46.94 6.57
C GLY A 22 18.16 -46.45 5.64
N VAL A 23 18.24 -46.87 4.37
CA VAL A 23 17.17 -46.82 3.37
C VAL A 23 16.03 -47.75 3.84
N PHE A 24 14.78 -47.28 3.81
CA PHE A 24 13.62 -48.18 3.87
C PHE A 24 12.60 -47.82 2.80
N THR A 25 12.47 -48.72 1.83
CA THR A 25 11.46 -48.73 0.78
C THR A 25 10.37 -49.77 1.12
N VAL A 26 9.12 -49.38 0.84
CA VAL A 26 8.02 -50.18 0.27
C VAL A 26 7.25 -51.18 1.18
N LYS A 27 5.91 -51.12 1.03
CA LYS A 27 4.87 -52.14 1.33
C LYS A 27 4.45 -52.32 2.80
N LYS A 28 3.34 -51.69 3.19
CA LYS A 28 2.05 -52.30 3.61
C LYS A 28 1.24 -51.32 4.47
N LEU A 29 0.25 -50.67 3.86
CA LEU A 29 -1.07 -50.46 4.49
C LEU A 29 -2.11 -50.23 3.38
N VAL A 30 -2.46 -51.32 2.70
CA VAL A 30 -3.65 -51.42 1.84
C VAL A 30 -4.58 -52.37 2.58
N LEU A 31 -5.66 -51.83 3.15
CA LEU A 31 -6.94 -52.51 3.41
C LEU A 31 -7.83 -51.59 4.24
N LEU A 32 -8.59 -50.73 3.56
CA LEU A 32 -9.98 -50.43 3.88
C LEU A 32 -10.56 -49.53 2.79
N VAL A 33 -11.72 -49.94 2.28
CA VAL A 33 -12.62 -49.25 1.35
C VAL A 33 -12.34 -49.43 -0.15
N PHE A 34 -12.53 -50.67 -0.60
CA PHE A 34 -13.14 -50.96 -1.91
C PHE A 34 -14.25 -51.98 -1.70
N ALA A 35 -15.51 -51.54 -1.73
CA ALA A 35 -16.69 -52.33 -2.08
C ALA A 35 -17.93 -51.44 -2.13
N ALA A 36 -18.35 -51.02 -3.33
CA ALA A 36 -19.73 -51.13 -3.80
C ALA A 36 -19.81 -50.65 -5.27
N LEU A 37 -19.60 -51.62 -6.17
CA LEU A 37 -19.93 -51.55 -7.58
C LEU A 37 -21.45 -51.54 -7.80
N ALA A 38 -21.88 -50.72 -8.77
CA ALA A 38 -22.88 -50.96 -9.81
C ALA A 38 -24.13 -51.82 -9.52
N VAL A 39 -25.31 -51.30 -9.91
CA VAL A 39 -26.27 -51.88 -10.88
C VAL A 39 -27.59 -51.07 -10.83
N GLY A 40 -28.09 -50.64 -12.00
CA GLY A 40 -29.46 -50.14 -12.14
C GLY A 40 -29.74 -49.30 -13.39
N LEU A 41 -29.72 -49.92 -14.57
CA LEU A 41 -30.26 -49.38 -15.83
C LEU A 41 -31.67 -49.93 -16.11
N PHE A 42 -32.40 -49.26 -17.02
CA PHE A 42 -33.70 -49.55 -17.69
C PHE A 42 -34.95 -48.91 -17.04
N HIS A 43 -35.87 -48.17 -17.72
CA HIS A 43 -36.08 -47.82 -19.15
C HIS A 43 -37.18 -46.68 -19.27
N PRO A 44 -37.82 -46.36 -20.42
CA PRO A 44 -37.85 -44.99 -20.99
C PRO A 44 -39.26 -44.36 -21.16
N SER A 45 -39.30 -43.19 -21.84
CA SER A 45 -40.32 -42.68 -22.79
C SER A 45 -41.15 -41.41 -22.45
N ILE A 46 -40.90 -40.38 -23.29
CA ILE A 46 -41.84 -39.52 -24.07
C ILE A 46 -42.86 -38.64 -23.30
N ASN A 47 -42.73 -37.31 -23.43
CA ASN A 47 -43.73 -36.51 -24.16
C ASN A 47 -43.24 -35.10 -24.52
N CYS A 48 -43.38 -34.77 -25.81
CA CYS A 48 -43.38 -33.44 -26.37
C CYS A 48 -44.47 -32.57 -25.72
N PHE A 49 -44.19 -31.28 -25.53
CA PHE A 49 -45.20 -30.25 -25.76
C PHE A 49 -44.58 -29.06 -26.46
N THR A 50 -45.06 -28.87 -27.69
CA THR A 50 -44.90 -27.71 -28.55
C THR A 50 -45.74 -26.55 -28.02
N GLY A 51 -45.14 -25.37 -27.94
CA GLY A 51 -45.84 -24.11 -27.71
C GLY A 51 -45.09 -23.00 -28.43
N VAL A 52 -45.32 -22.92 -29.74
CA VAL A 52 -44.91 -21.79 -30.58
C VAL A 52 -46.01 -20.75 -30.46
N ASP A 53 -45.70 -19.58 -29.90
CA ASP A 53 -46.42 -18.34 -30.19
C ASP A 53 -45.44 -17.34 -30.80
N THR A 54 -45.63 -17.11 -32.10
CA THR A 54 -44.89 -16.14 -32.90
C THR A 54 -45.53 -14.77 -32.80
N VAL A 55 -44.83 -13.77 -32.26
CA VAL A 55 -45.02 -12.35 -32.65
C VAL A 55 -43.70 -11.58 -32.66
N ALA A 56 -43.41 -11.02 -33.83
CA ALA A 56 -42.57 -9.86 -34.17
C ALA A 56 -41.05 -9.88 -33.89
N LYS A 57 -40.31 -10.03 -34.99
CA LYS A 57 -38.94 -9.54 -35.16
C LYS A 57 -38.88 -8.03 -34.86
N THR A 58 -38.01 -7.66 -33.93
CA THR A 58 -37.30 -6.38 -33.93
C THR A 58 -35.84 -6.70 -33.69
N ASP A 59 -34.98 -6.16 -34.56
CA ASP A 59 -33.55 -6.44 -34.64
C ASP A 59 -32.84 -6.37 -33.29
N GLY A 60 -32.56 -7.54 -32.72
CA GLY A 60 -31.66 -7.73 -31.60
C GLY A 60 -30.39 -8.37 -32.13
N SER A 61 -29.33 -7.58 -32.28
CA SER A 61 -27.99 -8.11 -32.37
C SER A 61 -27.76 -9.04 -31.18
N SER A 62 -27.61 -10.32 -31.44
CA SER A 62 -27.08 -11.29 -30.48
C SER A 62 -25.74 -10.76 -29.98
N PHE A 63 -25.70 -10.27 -28.75
CA PHE A 63 -24.45 -10.08 -28.04
C PHE A 63 -23.91 -11.48 -27.72
N SER A 64 -23.09 -12.01 -28.64
CA SER A 64 -22.06 -12.99 -28.28
C SER A 64 -21.15 -12.34 -27.24
N ALA A 65 -20.75 -13.08 -26.21
CA ALA A 65 -19.69 -12.67 -25.28
C ALA A 65 -18.51 -12.13 -26.12
N SER A 66 -18.26 -10.83 -26.03
CA SER A 66 -17.40 -10.10 -26.94
C SER A 66 -15.92 -10.42 -26.69
N ASP A 67 -15.17 -10.55 -27.78
CA ASP A 67 -13.71 -10.63 -27.93
C ASP A 67 -12.90 -9.44 -27.32
N SER A 68 -13.30 -8.87 -26.18
CA SER A 68 -12.51 -7.86 -25.49
C SER A 68 -11.47 -8.52 -24.60
N ALA A 69 -10.18 -8.22 -24.81
CA ALA A 69 -9.08 -8.68 -23.95
C ALA A 69 -9.38 -8.40 -22.47
N LEU A 70 -9.04 -9.35 -21.58
CA LEU A 70 -9.27 -9.22 -20.14
C LEU A 70 -8.36 -8.13 -19.54
N CYS A 71 -7.16 -8.02 -20.09
CA CYS A 71 -6.19 -6.99 -19.82
C CYS A 71 -5.93 -6.16 -21.09
N PRO A 72 -6.47 -4.93 -21.18
CA PRO A 72 -6.11 -4.04 -22.28
C PRO A 72 -4.62 -3.69 -22.17
N ILE A 73 -3.80 -4.27 -23.04
CA ILE A 73 -2.37 -3.96 -23.09
C ILE A 73 -2.23 -2.50 -23.51
N PRO A 74 -1.58 -1.64 -22.71
CA PRO A 74 -1.37 -0.27 -23.12
C PRO A 74 -0.44 -0.22 -24.33
N SER A 75 -0.87 0.51 -25.35
CA SER A 75 -0.03 0.80 -26.51
C SER A 75 1.10 1.72 -26.08
N LYS A 76 2.29 1.50 -26.63
CA LYS A 76 3.44 2.38 -26.41
C LYS A 76 3.11 3.81 -26.83
N VAL A 77 3.38 4.77 -25.94
CA VAL A 77 3.30 6.20 -26.26
C VAL A 77 4.70 6.68 -26.63
N PRO A 78 4.90 7.26 -27.83
CA PRO A 78 6.24 7.67 -28.28
C PRO A 78 6.92 8.63 -27.30
N ILE A 79 8.16 8.29 -26.92
CA ILE A 79 9.02 9.16 -26.11
C ILE A 79 9.47 10.35 -26.96
N LYS A 80 9.13 11.56 -26.52
CA LYS A 80 9.55 12.81 -27.17
C LYS A 80 10.93 13.28 -26.70
N GLU A 81 11.38 12.76 -25.57
CA GLU A 81 12.48 13.33 -24.77
C GLU A 81 13.69 12.40 -24.61
N HIS A 82 13.98 11.58 -25.61
CA HIS A 82 15.08 10.60 -25.57
C HIS A 82 16.41 11.22 -25.10
N ASP A 83 16.87 12.28 -25.77
CA ASP A 83 18.16 12.90 -25.46
C ASP A 83 18.22 13.44 -24.02
N ALA A 84 17.13 14.03 -23.52
CA ALA A 84 17.06 14.56 -22.16
C ALA A 84 16.99 13.44 -21.12
N ILE A 85 16.23 12.38 -21.38
CA ILE A 85 16.18 11.19 -20.52
C ILE A 85 17.57 10.56 -20.41
N GLN A 86 18.22 10.30 -21.54
CA GLN A 86 19.56 9.69 -21.55
C GLN A 86 20.60 10.60 -20.90
N TYR A 87 20.50 11.92 -21.08
CA TYR A 87 21.35 12.88 -20.37
C TYR A 87 21.19 12.75 -18.85
N ILE A 88 19.95 12.77 -18.34
CA ILE A 88 19.66 12.62 -16.90
C ILE A 88 20.19 11.28 -16.36
N LEU A 89 19.99 10.19 -17.11
CA LEU A 89 20.37 8.85 -16.69
C LEU A 89 21.87 8.57 -16.77
N THR A 90 22.64 9.29 -17.59
CA THR A 90 24.03 8.90 -17.91
C THR A 90 25.09 9.97 -17.68
N ASP A 91 24.75 11.26 -17.71
CA ASP A 91 25.74 12.34 -17.60
C ASP A 91 26.31 12.44 -16.18
N ASN A 92 27.64 12.42 -16.07
CA ASN A 92 28.31 12.35 -14.76
C ASN A 92 28.28 13.66 -13.98
N GLU A 93 28.33 14.81 -14.66
CA GLU A 93 28.28 16.11 -13.96
C GLU A 93 26.85 16.37 -13.48
N TYR A 94 25.84 16.09 -14.31
CA TYR A 94 24.44 16.16 -13.88
C TYR A 94 24.17 15.27 -12.66
N LYS A 95 24.62 14.01 -12.71
CA LYS A 95 24.49 13.08 -11.57
C LYS A 95 25.13 13.61 -10.30
N LYS A 96 26.32 14.21 -10.41
CA LYS A 96 27.03 14.75 -9.25
C LYS A 96 26.23 15.86 -8.57
N ASP A 97 25.64 16.76 -9.35
CA ASP A 97 24.81 17.84 -8.84
C ASP A 97 23.52 17.31 -8.19
N VAL A 98 22.86 16.32 -8.83
CA VAL A 98 21.69 15.62 -8.28
C VAL A 98 22.04 14.90 -6.97
N ILE A 99 23.18 14.20 -6.91
CA ILE A 99 23.66 13.53 -5.70
C ILE A 99 23.83 14.54 -4.57
N GLU A 100 24.45 15.69 -4.85
CA GLU A 100 24.67 16.72 -3.84
C GLU A 100 23.34 17.30 -3.33
N ARG A 101 22.42 17.65 -4.24
CA ARG A 101 21.11 18.17 -3.86
C ARG A 101 20.32 17.14 -3.06
N PHE A 102 20.17 15.92 -3.54
CA PHE A 102 19.39 14.91 -2.83
C PHE A 102 20.01 14.55 -1.47
N SER A 103 21.34 14.41 -1.40
CA SER A 103 22.07 14.22 -0.13
C SER A 103 21.75 15.31 0.90
N LYS A 104 21.76 16.59 0.48
CA LYS A 104 21.40 17.73 1.35
C LYS A 104 19.96 17.67 1.83
N SER A 105 19.02 17.23 0.99
CA SER A 105 17.60 17.10 1.39
C SER A 105 17.41 16.13 2.56
N LEU A 106 18.20 15.06 2.62
CA LEU A 106 18.17 14.03 3.67
C LEU A 106 18.82 14.49 4.98
N GLN A 107 19.64 15.55 4.94
CA GLN A 107 20.26 16.14 6.12
C GLN A 107 19.30 17.08 6.89
N ILE A 108 18.14 17.40 6.30
CA ILE A 108 17.14 18.26 6.89
C ILE A 108 16.13 17.39 7.63
N GLU A 109 16.10 17.51 8.95
CA GLU A 109 15.19 16.75 9.81
C GLU A 109 13.77 17.31 9.70
N THR A 110 12.87 16.53 9.12
CA THR A 110 11.43 16.84 8.98
C THR A 110 10.58 15.77 9.68
N VAL A 111 11.09 15.24 10.80
CA VAL A 111 10.44 14.18 11.56
C VAL A 111 9.18 14.69 12.24
N ILE A 112 8.12 13.89 12.18
CA ILE A 112 6.89 14.11 12.93
C ILE A 112 6.48 12.86 13.71
N TYR A 113 5.58 13.08 14.65
CA TYR A 113 4.86 12.11 15.48
C TYR A 113 3.35 12.36 15.37
N ASP A 114 2.52 11.38 15.76
CA ASP A 114 1.05 11.48 15.76
C ASP A 114 0.49 12.70 16.53
N ASP A 115 1.21 13.18 17.55
CA ASP A 115 0.84 14.31 18.40
C ASP A 115 1.61 15.60 18.11
N THR A 116 2.27 15.69 16.94
CA THR A 116 3.04 16.87 16.54
C THR A 116 2.14 18.10 16.43
N THR A 117 2.60 19.21 17.01
CA THR A 117 1.91 20.50 16.95
C THR A 117 2.82 21.64 16.48
N ASP A 118 4.14 21.42 16.47
CA ASP A 118 5.14 22.36 15.97
C ASP A 118 5.82 21.76 14.74
N TYR A 119 5.57 22.38 13.60
CA TYR A 119 6.11 21.99 12.30
C TYR A 119 7.19 22.96 11.82
N SER A 120 7.77 23.78 12.71
CA SER A 120 8.73 24.84 12.34
C SER A 120 9.98 24.33 11.63
N GLU A 121 10.35 23.08 11.83
CA GLU A 121 11.45 22.42 11.11
C GLU A 121 11.19 22.31 9.58
N MET A 122 9.93 22.27 9.15
CA MET A 122 9.55 22.31 7.73
C MET A 122 10.04 23.58 7.02
N GLN A 123 10.23 24.68 7.76
CA GLN A 123 10.79 25.92 7.20
C GLN A 123 12.20 25.71 6.65
N LYS A 124 13.03 24.89 7.30
CA LYS A 124 14.39 24.60 6.80
C LYS A 124 14.33 23.86 5.46
N PHE A 125 13.33 22.98 5.30
CA PHE A 125 13.12 22.27 4.04
C PHE A 125 12.60 23.21 2.95
N HIS A 126 11.70 24.14 3.27
CA HIS A 126 11.27 25.20 2.34
C HIS A 126 12.47 26.03 1.85
N ASP A 127 13.31 26.50 2.76
CA ASP A 127 14.49 27.31 2.43
C ASP A 127 15.43 26.55 1.48
N TYR A 128 15.66 25.26 1.75
CA TYR A 128 16.44 24.39 0.88
C TYR A 128 15.83 24.20 -0.51
N LEU A 129 14.51 23.99 -0.59
CA LEU A 129 13.83 23.83 -1.89
C LEU A 129 13.90 25.12 -2.71
N GLU A 130 13.72 26.28 -2.09
CA GLU A 130 13.79 27.59 -2.76
C GLU A 130 15.21 27.90 -3.25
N GLU A 131 16.25 27.56 -2.47
CA GLU A 131 17.65 27.71 -2.87
C GLU A 131 18.04 26.74 -4.00
N SER A 132 17.55 25.50 -3.93
CA SER A 132 17.97 24.42 -4.84
C SER A 132 17.23 24.45 -6.18
N PHE A 133 16.00 24.98 -6.22
CA PHE A 133 15.12 24.96 -7.40
C PHE A 133 14.59 26.36 -7.77
N PRO A 134 15.47 27.35 -8.00
CA PRO A 134 15.08 28.73 -8.18
C PRO A 134 14.25 28.96 -9.45
N LEU A 135 14.41 28.16 -10.52
CA LEU A 135 13.61 28.33 -11.74
C LEU A 135 12.16 27.89 -11.52
N VAL A 136 11.94 26.80 -10.76
CA VAL A 136 10.59 26.38 -10.35
C VAL A 136 9.89 27.49 -9.58
N TYR A 137 10.51 28.01 -8.52
CA TYR A 137 9.92 29.07 -7.68
C TYR A 137 9.67 30.38 -8.44
N LYS A 138 10.48 30.66 -9.46
CA LYS A 138 10.30 31.85 -10.32
C LYS A 138 9.18 31.67 -11.36
N THR A 139 8.91 30.44 -11.78
CA THR A 139 8.03 30.14 -12.93
C THR A 139 6.62 29.74 -12.50
N ALA A 140 6.49 28.99 -11.40
CA ALA A 140 5.19 28.56 -10.89
C ALA A 140 4.47 29.65 -10.08
N ASP A 141 3.14 29.56 -10.02
CA ASP A 141 2.39 30.18 -8.93
C ASP A 141 2.60 29.33 -7.66
N VAL A 142 3.33 29.86 -6.68
CA VAL A 142 3.64 29.15 -5.42
C VAL A 142 2.67 29.56 -4.31
N TYR A 143 2.01 28.57 -3.69
CA TYR A 143 1.12 28.77 -2.56
C TYR A 143 1.62 28.01 -1.33
N LYS A 144 1.69 28.69 -0.19
CA LYS A 144 1.89 28.08 1.13
C LYS A 144 0.53 27.84 1.78
N ILE A 145 0.16 26.58 1.97
CA ILE A 145 -1.14 26.13 2.46
C ILE A 145 -1.01 25.66 3.90
N ASN A 146 -1.87 26.18 4.79
CA ASN A 146 -1.81 25.93 6.22
C ASN A 146 -0.36 26.02 6.78
N THR A 147 0.31 27.13 6.46
CA THR A 147 1.73 27.44 6.80
C THR A 147 2.78 26.67 5.99
N TYR A 148 2.76 25.34 5.99
CA TYR A 148 3.88 24.53 5.47
C TYR A 148 3.56 23.67 4.24
N GLY A 149 2.30 23.43 3.89
CA GLY A 149 1.95 22.74 2.65
C GLY A 149 2.38 23.58 1.45
N LEU A 150 2.92 22.95 0.41
CA LEU A 150 3.39 23.65 -0.79
C LEU A 150 2.57 23.24 -2.00
N VAL A 151 2.09 24.22 -2.77
CA VAL A 151 1.45 23.98 -4.07
C VAL A 151 2.15 24.84 -5.10
N PHE A 152 2.76 24.21 -6.10
CA PHE A 152 3.32 24.85 -7.29
C PHE A 152 2.37 24.62 -8.45
N HIS A 153 1.74 25.69 -8.93
CA HIS A 153 0.81 25.62 -10.06
C HIS A 153 1.44 26.26 -11.29
N PHE A 154 1.67 25.43 -12.32
CA PHE A 154 2.04 25.87 -13.65
C PHE A 154 0.77 25.96 -14.49
N PRO A 155 0.28 27.16 -14.82
CA PRO A 155 -0.95 27.32 -15.58
C PRO A 155 -0.81 26.74 -16.99
N GLY A 156 -1.86 26.06 -17.44
CA GLY A 156 -1.99 25.63 -18.83
C GLY A 156 -2.50 26.78 -19.70
N SER A 157 -2.14 26.76 -20.98
CA SER A 157 -2.65 27.71 -21.97
C SER A 157 -4.09 27.41 -22.42
N ASN A 158 -4.58 26.18 -22.23
CA ASN A 158 -5.95 25.77 -22.55
C ASN A 158 -6.78 25.59 -21.26
N GLU A 159 -7.68 26.55 -20.99
CA GLU A 159 -8.54 26.54 -19.80
C GLU A 159 -9.60 25.42 -19.79
N ASP A 160 -9.89 24.79 -20.93
CA ASP A 160 -10.83 23.67 -21.02
C ASP A 160 -10.19 22.33 -20.56
N LEU A 161 -8.87 22.28 -20.41
CA LEU A 161 -8.15 21.11 -19.93
C LEU A 161 -7.91 21.22 -18.41
N LYS A 162 -8.50 20.29 -17.65
CA LYS A 162 -8.22 20.11 -16.22
C LYS A 162 -6.72 19.97 -15.97
N PRO A 163 -6.09 20.51 -14.92
CA PRO A 163 -4.68 20.23 -14.64
C PRO A 163 -4.42 18.79 -14.20
N ILE A 164 -3.17 18.32 -14.30
CA ILE A 164 -2.71 17.12 -13.58
C ILE A 164 -2.12 17.53 -12.25
N MET A 165 -2.14 16.65 -11.26
CA MET A 165 -1.51 16.88 -9.97
C MET A 165 -0.55 15.74 -9.65
N LEU A 166 0.69 16.10 -9.30
CA LEU A 166 1.74 15.20 -8.83
C LEU A 166 1.94 15.51 -7.34
N ALA A 167 1.67 14.53 -6.49
CA ALA A 167 1.71 14.65 -5.05
C ALA A 167 2.93 13.92 -4.46
N ALA A 168 3.41 14.43 -3.33
CA ALA A 168 4.39 13.82 -2.44
C ALA A 168 4.26 14.48 -1.05
N HIS A 169 5.09 14.06 -0.09
CA HIS A 169 5.12 14.68 1.23
C HIS A 169 6.56 15.00 1.68
N MET A 170 6.67 15.93 2.63
CA MET A 170 7.95 16.45 3.15
C MET A 170 8.37 15.82 4.47
N ASP A 171 7.40 15.34 5.24
CA ASP A 171 7.61 14.77 6.56
C ASP A 171 8.19 13.37 6.50
N THR A 172 8.60 12.87 7.67
CA THR A 172 9.18 11.53 7.81
C THR A 172 8.79 10.96 9.18
N VAL A 173 8.68 9.64 9.27
CA VAL A 173 8.47 8.97 10.57
C VAL A 173 9.65 9.14 11.55
N PRO A 174 9.42 8.93 12.86
CA PRO A 174 10.48 8.90 13.86
C PRO A 174 11.61 7.91 13.55
N ILE A 175 12.81 8.23 14.02
CA ILE A 175 14.02 7.41 13.79
C ILE A 175 14.15 6.22 14.75
N GLY A 176 13.30 6.12 15.78
CA GLY A 176 13.45 5.11 16.83
C GLY A 176 14.70 5.32 17.69
N ASP A 177 15.33 4.23 18.14
CA ASP A 177 16.59 4.29 18.88
C ASP A 177 17.76 4.60 17.93
N PRO A 178 18.48 5.72 18.12
CA PRO A 178 19.63 6.07 17.29
C PRO A 178 20.72 4.99 17.23
N SER A 179 20.80 4.09 18.22
CA SER A 179 21.78 2.99 18.24
C SER A 179 21.46 1.85 17.27
N ASP A 180 20.24 1.78 16.74
CA ASP A 180 19.84 0.82 15.69
C ASP A 180 20.36 1.25 14.30
N TRP A 181 20.81 2.50 14.16
CA TRP A 181 21.37 3.04 12.94
C TRP A 181 22.89 2.87 12.87
N LYS A 182 23.38 2.36 11.74
CA LYS A 182 24.82 2.19 11.47
C LYS A 182 25.54 3.53 11.27
N GLU A 183 24.80 4.54 10.83
CA GLU A 183 25.26 5.92 10.67
C GLU A 183 24.13 6.89 11.06
N SER A 184 24.41 8.20 11.12
CA SER A 184 23.37 9.16 11.50
C SER A 184 22.15 9.05 10.56
N PRO A 185 20.91 9.02 11.08
CA PRO A 185 19.70 8.96 10.26
C PRO A 185 19.57 10.12 9.27
N PHE A 186 20.23 11.25 9.54
CA PHE A 186 20.23 12.45 8.70
C PHE A 186 21.62 12.72 8.11
N SER A 187 22.44 11.67 7.88
CA SER A 187 23.76 11.86 7.25
C SER A 187 23.61 12.29 5.79
N GLY A 188 22.56 11.81 5.11
CA GLY A 188 22.38 11.95 3.67
C GLY A 188 23.54 11.32 2.88
N ARG A 189 24.27 10.38 3.46
CA ARG A 189 25.51 9.86 2.88
C ARG A 189 25.21 9.10 1.60
N PHE A 190 25.91 9.46 0.53
CA PHE A 190 25.99 8.66 -0.68
C PHE A 190 27.25 7.76 -0.64
N ASP A 191 27.09 6.45 -0.83
CA ASP A 191 28.20 5.50 -0.75
C ASP A 191 28.82 5.11 -2.11
N GLY A 192 28.32 5.69 -3.20
CA GLY A 192 28.69 5.36 -4.57
C GLY A 192 27.59 4.63 -5.34
N ASP A 193 26.59 4.08 -4.63
CA ASP A 193 25.44 3.39 -5.18
C ASP A 193 24.14 3.86 -4.53
N LYS A 194 24.15 4.00 -3.20
CA LYS A 194 22.97 4.25 -2.37
C LYS A 194 23.09 5.52 -1.55
N PHE A 195 21.97 6.21 -1.40
CA PHE A 195 21.76 7.25 -0.40
C PHE A 195 21.23 6.60 0.87
N HIS A 196 21.87 6.89 2.00
CA HIS A 196 21.44 6.41 3.31
C HIS A 196 20.89 7.58 4.13
N GLY A 197 19.69 7.41 4.68
CA GLY A 197 19.06 8.40 5.53
C GLY A 197 17.54 8.24 5.62
N ARG A 198 16.94 8.74 6.70
CA ARG A 198 15.49 8.82 6.86
C ARG A 198 14.90 9.71 5.76
N GLY A 199 13.89 9.20 5.07
CA GLY A 199 13.27 9.86 3.93
C GLY A 199 13.95 9.58 2.59
N ALA A 200 14.99 8.75 2.55
CA ALA A 200 15.65 8.35 1.32
C ALA A 200 14.69 7.60 0.39
N SER A 201 13.78 6.78 0.92
CA SER A 201 12.76 6.06 0.16
C SER A 201 11.35 6.64 0.34
N ASP A 202 11.06 7.24 1.48
CA ASP A 202 9.71 7.69 1.86
C ASP A 202 9.71 9.08 2.53
N CYS A 203 9.44 10.16 1.80
CA CYS A 203 9.20 10.22 0.35
C CYS A 203 9.99 11.35 -0.34
N LYS A 204 11.12 11.75 0.26
CA LYS A 204 11.95 12.85 -0.28
C LYS A 204 12.55 12.52 -1.63
N ASN A 205 12.81 11.25 -1.96
CA ASN A 205 13.24 10.84 -3.30
C ASN A 205 12.25 11.25 -4.39
N LEU A 206 10.95 11.06 -4.14
CA LEU A 206 9.89 11.40 -5.08
C LEU A 206 9.74 12.93 -5.16
N LEU A 207 9.63 13.59 -4.01
CA LEU A 207 9.47 15.05 -3.94
C LEU A 207 10.63 15.78 -4.62
N VAL A 208 11.87 15.45 -4.24
CA VAL A 208 13.07 16.06 -4.84
C VAL A 208 13.17 15.67 -6.31
N GLY A 209 12.82 14.43 -6.67
CA GLY A 209 12.77 13.99 -8.07
C GLY A 209 11.82 14.81 -8.94
N LEU A 210 10.64 15.15 -8.42
CA LEU A 210 9.67 16.03 -9.08
C LEU A 210 10.21 17.46 -9.25
N MET A 211 10.86 18.00 -8.22
CA MET A 211 11.46 19.34 -8.27
C MET A 211 12.63 19.41 -9.26
N GLU A 212 13.51 18.42 -9.27
CA GLU A 212 14.60 18.29 -10.24
C GLU A 212 14.08 18.18 -11.68
N ALA A 213 13.05 17.36 -11.90
CA ALA A 213 12.42 17.20 -13.20
C ALA A 213 11.85 18.54 -13.71
N ALA A 214 11.11 19.26 -12.86
CA ALA A 214 10.54 20.56 -13.19
C ALA A 214 11.63 21.61 -13.44
N GLU A 215 12.66 21.69 -12.58
CA GLU A 215 13.78 22.63 -12.73
C GLU A 215 14.53 22.40 -14.04
N LYS A 216 14.85 21.14 -14.36
CA LYS A 216 15.51 20.77 -15.62
C LYS A 216 14.64 21.08 -16.84
N LEU A 217 13.34 20.80 -16.75
CA LEU A 217 12.39 21.09 -17.82
C LEU A 217 12.29 22.60 -18.12
N ILE A 218 12.25 23.43 -17.07
CA ILE A 218 12.23 24.88 -17.21
C ILE A 218 13.57 25.39 -17.77
N ALA A 219 14.70 24.85 -17.30
CA ALA A 219 16.02 25.19 -17.81
C ALA A 219 16.18 24.88 -19.30
N ASP A 220 15.51 23.82 -19.78
CA ASP A 220 15.46 23.44 -21.19
C ASP A 220 14.44 24.25 -22.01
N GLY A 221 13.74 25.22 -21.39
CA GLY A 221 12.77 26.10 -22.05
C GLY A 221 11.39 25.48 -22.28
N LYS A 222 11.02 24.41 -21.57
CA LYS A 222 9.78 23.64 -21.81
C LYS A 222 8.67 23.88 -20.80
N SER A 223 8.61 25.07 -20.22
CA SER A 223 7.62 25.43 -19.19
C SER A 223 6.26 25.90 -19.71
N ASN A 224 6.02 25.87 -21.03
CA ASN A 224 4.74 26.24 -21.63
C ASN A 224 3.86 25.01 -21.84
N PHE A 225 2.86 24.84 -20.98
CA PHE A 225 1.99 23.66 -20.97
C PHE A 225 0.65 23.90 -21.67
N GLU A 226 0.14 22.87 -22.35
CA GLU A 226 -1.21 22.91 -22.91
C GLU A 226 -2.24 22.80 -21.78
N ARG A 227 -2.08 21.80 -20.90
CA ARG A 227 -2.86 21.64 -19.67
C ARG A 227 -2.06 22.10 -18.45
N GLY A 228 -2.72 22.53 -17.39
CA GLY A 228 -2.00 22.91 -16.16
C GLY A 228 -1.31 21.73 -15.48
N VAL A 229 -0.23 22.02 -14.76
CA VAL A 229 0.51 21.04 -13.94
C VAL A 229 0.58 21.56 -12.52
N ILE A 230 0.22 20.72 -11.55
CA ILE A 230 0.27 21.03 -10.12
C ILE A 230 1.27 20.08 -9.47
N LEU A 231 2.25 20.62 -8.75
CA LEU A 231 3.01 19.87 -7.75
C LEU A 231 2.46 20.23 -6.38
N ALA A 232 2.13 19.24 -5.56
CA ALA A 232 1.48 19.47 -4.26
C ALA A 232 2.16 18.62 -3.17
N PHE A 233 2.71 19.29 -2.16
CA PHE A 233 3.51 18.65 -1.13
C PHE A 233 2.91 18.86 0.27
N GLY A 234 2.46 17.75 0.86
CA GLY A 234 2.02 17.66 2.26
C GLY A 234 3.20 17.70 3.24
N TYR A 235 2.89 17.83 4.53
CA TYR A 235 3.90 17.90 5.61
C TYR A 235 3.48 17.14 6.87
N ASP A 236 2.43 16.32 6.77
CA ASP A 236 1.97 15.45 7.85
C ASP A 236 1.35 14.14 7.35
N GLU A 237 1.80 13.62 6.19
CA GLU A 237 1.32 12.36 5.61
C GLU A 237 1.46 11.22 6.62
N GLU A 238 2.61 11.16 7.29
CA GLU A 238 2.96 10.12 8.27
C GLU A 238 2.08 10.19 9.54
N ALA A 239 1.28 11.25 9.67
CA ALA A 239 0.23 11.45 10.67
C ALA A 239 -1.17 11.63 10.05
N SER A 240 -1.43 11.00 8.90
CA SER A 240 -2.68 10.97 8.13
C SER A 240 -3.06 12.23 7.33
N GLY A 241 -2.19 13.23 7.22
CA GLY A 241 -2.33 14.33 6.27
C GLY A 241 -3.39 15.40 6.61
N TRP A 242 -3.81 15.53 7.87
CA TRP A 242 -4.90 16.44 8.27
C TRP A 242 -4.49 17.92 8.27
N GLN A 243 -3.21 18.23 8.37
CA GLN A 243 -2.68 19.59 8.37
C GLN A 243 -2.21 20.03 6.98
N GLY A 244 -1.60 19.13 6.21
CA GLY A 244 -1.12 19.34 4.85
C GLY A 244 -2.16 19.00 3.80
N ALA A 245 -2.29 17.73 3.43
CA ALA A 245 -3.09 17.29 2.30
C ALA A 245 -4.57 17.65 2.41
N HIS A 246 -5.16 17.59 3.60
CA HIS A 246 -6.53 18.05 3.85
C HIS A 246 -6.74 19.50 3.39
N HIS A 247 -5.90 20.42 3.85
CA HIS A 247 -6.00 21.84 3.51
C HIS A 247 -5.59 22.13 2.06
N ILE A 248 -4.65 21.35 1.49
CA ILE A 248 -4.33 21.41 0.07
C ILE A 248 -5.56 21.01 -0.76
N GLY A 249 -6.24 19.93 -0.39
CA GLY A 249 -7.47 19.47 -1.02
C GLY A 249 -8.56 20.53 -1.01
N GLU A 250 -8.83 21.11 0.16
CA GLU A 250 -9.79 22.23 0.30
C GLU A 250 -9.40 23.46 -0.54
N PHE A 251 -8.11 23.80 -0.57
CA PHE A 251 -7.61 24.92 -1.37
C PHE A 251 -7.83 24.69 -2.88
N ILE A 252 -7.48 23.50 -3.38
CA ILE A 252 -7.62 23.13 -4.79
C ILE A 252 -9.11 23.09 -5.15
N GLU A 253 -9.95 22.45 -4.34
CA GLU A 253 -11.39 22.40 -4.58
C GLU A 253 -12.00 23.81 -4.60
N LYS A 254 -11.58 24.68 -3.69
CA LYS A 254 -12.06 26.08 -3.67
C LYS A 254 -11.60 26.87 -4.89
N LYS A 255 -10.39 26.60 -5.40
CA LYS A 255 -9.78 27.34 -6.52
C LYS A 255 -10.31 26.86 -7.88
N PHE A 256 -10.49 25.55 -8.05
CA PHE A 256 -10.79 24.92 -9.34
C PHE A 256 -12.14 24.20 -9.39
N GLY A 257 -12.77 23.93 -8.25
CA GLY A 257 -14.03 23.19 -8.11
C GLY A 257 -13.84 21.71 -7.78
N ALA A 258 -14.95 21.02 -7.51
CA ALA A 258 -14.95 19.57 -7.39
C ALA A 258 -14.78 18.90 -8.77
N ASN A 259 -14.14 17.73 -8.81
CA ASN A 259 -13.84 17.01 -10.06
C ASN A 259 -13.09 17.86 -11.10
N SER A 260 -12.23 18.79 -10.65
CA SER A 260 -11.52 19.74 -11.51
C SER A 260 -10.12 19.28 -11.90
N ILE A 261 -9.62 18.19 -11.33
CA ILE A 261 -8.30 17.63 -11.62
C ILE A 261 -8.47 16.45 -12.58
N GLU A 262 -7.62 16.34 -13.59
CA GLU A 262 -7.69 15.22 -14.54
C GLU A 262 -7.30 13.92 -13.87
N ALA A 263 -6.15 13.93 -13.21
CA ALA A 263 -5.61 12.82 -12.48
C ALA A 263 -4.64 13.30 -11.40
N ILE A 264 -4.55 12.51 -10.35
CA ILE A 264 -3.57 12.65 -9.27
C ILE A 264 -2.65 11.45 -9.34
N VAL A 265 -1.34 11.68 -9.37
CA VAL A 265 -0.31 10.66 -9.17
C VAL A 265 0.39 10.98 -7.87
N ASP A 266 0.32 10.05 -6.92
CA ASP A 266 0.89 10.15 -5.59
C ASP A 266 1.90 9.01 -5.35
N GLU A 267 2.55 9.02 -4.21
CA GLU A 267 3.51 7.99 -3.80
C GLU A 267 2.94 6.57 -3.86
N GLY A 268 3.82 5.58 -4.02
CA GLY A 268 3.39 4.19 -4.07
C GLY A 268 4.52 3.22 -4.37
N PRO A 269 4.20 2.01 -4.83
CA PRO A 269 5.21 1.06 -5.23
C PRO A 269 5.99 1.56 -6.44
N VAL A 270 7.19 1.00 -6.62
CA VAL A 270 8.02 1.28 -7.79
C VAL A 270 7.37 0.79 -9.09
N MET A 271 7.60 1.53 -10.17
CA MET A 271 7.06 1.20 -11.50
C MET A 271 7.71 -0.03 -12.14
N PHE A 272 8.84 -0.52 -11.65
CA PHE A 272 9.56 -1.65 -12.24
C PHE A 272 9.95 -2.68 -11.18
N LEU A 273 9.16 -3.75 -11.07
CA LEU A 273 9.38 -4.83 -10.10
C LEU A 273 9.60 -6.17 -10.81
N ASP A 274 10.67 -6.89 -10.50
CA ASP A 274 10.82 -8.29 -10.90
C ASP A 274 10.01 -9.20 -9.97
N PHE A 275 8.91 -9.77 -10.48
CA PHE A 275 7.95 -10.51 -9.67
C PHE A 275 7.27 -11.60 -10.50
N MET A 276 6.93 -12.74 -9.88
CA MET A 276 6.15 -13.82 -10.53
C MET A 276 6.64 -14.27 -11.92
N GLY A 277 7.94 -14.15 -12.20
CA GLY A 277 8.56 -14.56 -13.46
C GLY A 277 8.60 -13.49 -14.56
N ASP A 278 8.04 -12.30 -14.32
CA ASP A 278 8.00 -11.18 -15.27
C ASP A 278 8.36 -9.86 -14.57
N TYR A 279 8.38 -8.76 -15.33
CA TYR A 279 8.46 -7.42 -14.76
C TYR A 279 7.05 -6.82 -14.64
N TYR A 280 6.77 -6.15 -13.52
CA TYR A 280 5.47 -5.57 -13.23
C TYR A 280 5.59 -4.09 -12.91
N SER A 281 4.63 -3.33 -13.44
CA SER A 281 4.27 -2.01 -12.89
C SER A 281 2.92 -2.13 -12.22
N MET A 282 2.90 -2.07 -10.90
CA MET A 282 1.67 -2.20 -10.11
C MET A 282 1.13 -0.80 -9.81
N ILE A 283 0.28 -0.29 -10.69
CA ILE A 283 -0.34 1.02 -10.49
C ILE A 283 -1.45 0.86 -9.48
N ILE A 284 -1.28 1.44 -8.30
CA ILE A 284 -2.30 1.36 -7.26
C ILE A 284 -3.47 2.25 -7.68
N SER A 285 -4.56 1.61 -8.07
CA SER A 285 -5.80 2.26 -8.49
C SER A 285 -6.86 2.27 -7.38
N GLY A 286 -6.55 1.71 -6.20
CA GLY A 286 -7.41 1.77 -5.04
C GLY A 286 -6.67 1.38 -3.77
N GLU A 287 -7.24 1.74 -2.62
CA GLU A 287 -6.65 1.48 -1.31
C GLU A 287 -7.62 0.73 -0.42
N LYS A 288 -7.07 0.01 0.55
CA LYS A 288 -7.83 -0.64 1.60
C LYS A 288 -8.52 0.39 2.50
N GLY A 289 -9.58 -0.01 3.17
CA GLY A 289 -10.15 0.76 4.27
C GLY A 289 -9.27 0.69 5.51
N TYR A 290 -9.62 1.46 6.53
CA TYR A 290 -8.88 1.58 7.77
C TYR A 290 -9.83 1.62 8.96
N SER A 291 -9.49 0.95 10.06
CA SER A 291 -10.20 1.11 11.33
C SER A 291 -9.36 0.67 12.52
N ASP A 292 -9.18 1.56 13.48
CA ASP A 292 -8.61 1.22 14.77
C ASP A 292 -9.70 1.08 15.82
N LEU A 293 -9.67 -0.04 16.54
CA LEU A 293 -10.56 -0.28 17.68
C LEU A 293 -9.78 -0.22 18.98
N THR A 294 -10.33 0.45 19.99
CA THR A 294 -9.88 0.31 21.38
C THR A 294 -10.76 -0.70 22.09
N VAL A 295 -10.15 -1.62 22.82
CA VAL A 295 -10.81 -2.56 23.73
C VAL A 295 -10.38 -2.22 25.14
N GLU A 296 -11.31 -1.81 25.99
CA GLU A 296 -11.07 -1.49 27.39
C GLU A 296 -11.79 -2.47 28.29
N VAL A 297 -11.13 -2.90 29.36
CA VAL A 297 -11.71 -3.74 30.40
C VAL A 297 -11.55 -3.08 31.76
N ASP A 298 -12.66 -2.58 32.28
CA ASP A 298 -12.73 -1.96 33.60
C ASP A 298 -13.25 -2.94 34.63
N THR A 299 -12.58 -2.97 35.79
CA THR A 299 -12.92 -3.81 36.94
C THR A 299 -12.72 -3.01 38.24
N PRO A 300 -13.31 -3.44 39.38
CA PRO A 300 -13.13 -2.73 40.65
C PRO A 300 -11.68 -2.59 41.16
N GLY A 301 -10.75 -3.41 40.64
CA GLY A 301 -9.39 -3.55 41.17
C GLY A 301 -9.37 -4.20 42.54
N GLY A 302 -8.32 -3.94 43.34
CA GLY A 302 -8.19 -4.49 44.70
C GLY A 302 -6.75 -4.78 45.12
N HIS A 303 -6.61 -5.38 46.31
CA HIS A 303 -5.31 -5.74 46.88
C HIS A 303 -4.86 -7.12 46.40
N SER A 304 -3.63 -7.25 45.89
CA SER A 304 -3.16 -8.50 45.27
C SER A 304 -3.07 -9.71 46.20
N SER A 305 -3.11 -9.52 47.53
CA SER A 305 -3.15 -10.64 48.50
C SER A 305 -4.54 -11.28 48.65
N LEU A 306 -5.57 -10.65 48.09
CA LEU A 306 -6.95 -11.15 48.07
C LEU A 306 -7.48 -11.00 46.62
N PRO A 307 -6.88 -11.69 45.64
CA PRO A 307 -7.27 -11.53 44.25
C PRO A 307 -8.65 -12.16 43.99
N LYS A 308 -9.36 -11.61 43.02
CA LYS A 308 -10.44 -12.34 42.34
C LYS A 308 -9.82 -13.44 41.45
N ASP A 309 -10.61 -14.42 41.04
CA ASP A 309 -10.15 -15.53 40.18
C ASP A 309 -9.55 -15.04 38.85
N HIS A 310 -9.99 -13.89 38.36
CA HIS A 310 -9.49 -13.26 37.14
C HIS A 310 -9.30 -11.75 37.33
N THR A 311 -8.24 -11.21 36.72
CA THR A 311 -7.95 -9.78 36.65
C THR A 311 -8.35 -9.22 35.28
N SER A 312 -8.47 -7.90 35.17
CA SER A 312 -8.67 -7.19 33.90
C SER A 312 -7.62 -7.58 32.84
N ILE A 313 -6.35 -7.74 33.23
CA ILE A 313 -5.28 -8.26 32.34
C ILE A 313 -5.66 -9.64 31.81
N GLY A 314 -6.05 -10.58 32.67
CA GLY A 314 -6.43 -11.92 32.23
C GLY A 314 -7.67 -11.95 31.32
N MET A 315 -8.60 -11.02 31.54
CA MET A 315 -9.82 -10.88 30.73
C MET A 315 -9.50 -10.33 29.33
N ILE A 316 -8.74 -9.23 29.23
CA ILE A 316 -8.35 -8.67 27.93
C ILE A 316 -7.38 -9.60 27.19
N SER A 317 -6.47 -10.31 27.88
CA SER A 317 -5.61 -11.31 27.25
C SER A 317 -6.41 -12.44 26.60
N LYS A 318 -7.57 -12.82 27.16
CA LYS A 318 -8.48 -13.79 26.52
C LYS A 318 -9.08 -13.22 25.23
N PHE A 319 -9.51 -11.96 25.25
CA PHE A 319 -10.00 -11.27 24.05
C PHE A 319 -8.93 -11.26 22.96
N ILE A 320 -7.76 -10.73 23.28
CA ILE A 320 -6.60 -10.57 22.38
C ILE A 320 -6.25 -11.92 21.77
N TYR A 321 -6.04 -12.93 22.60
CA TYR A 321 -5.69 -14.28 22.13
C TYR A 321 -6.75 -14.87 21.19
N ASP A 322 -8.04 -14.77 21.52
CA ASP A 322 -9.10 -15.29 20.66
C ASP A 322 -9.18 -14.51 19.33
N TYR A 323 -9.01 -13.19 19.40
CA TYR A 323 -9.05 -12.31 18.23
C TYR A 323 -7.91 -12.61 17.26
N GLU A 324 -6.68 -12.77 17.76
CA GLU A 324 -5.50 -13.13 16.97
C GLU A 324 -5.63 -14.50 16.30
N ASN A 325 -6.20 -15.48 17.00
CA ASN A 325 -6.38 -16.84 16.48
C ASN A 325 -7.52 -16.99 15.47
N ASP A 326 -8.31 -15.95 15.25
CA ASP A 326 -9.45 -15.93 14.33
C ASP A 326 -9.18 -14.94 13.19
N PRO A 327 -8.19 -15.13 12.28
CA PRO A 327 -7.89 -14.16 11.23
C PRO A 327 -9.07 -13.97 10.26
N PHE A 328 -9.21 -12.78 9.67
CA PHE A 328 -10.21 -12.56 8.62
C PHE A 328 -9.97 -13.48 7.42
N GLU A 329 -11.06 -13.93 6.79
CA GLU A 329 -10.97 -14.72 5.55
C GLU A 329 -10.39 -13.86 4.41
N ALA A 330 -9.67 -14.51 3.50
CA ALA A 330 -9.21 -13.84 2.29
C ALA A 330 -10.35 -13.80 1.27
N ILE A 331 -10.55 -12.68 0.60
CA ILE A 331 -11.62 -12.46 -0.37
C ILE A 331 -11.10 -11.68 -1.57
N LEU A 332 -11.58 -12.06 -2.76
CA LEU A 332 -11.33 -11.36 -4.01
C LEU A 332 -12.68 -11.06 -4.66
N VAL A 333 -13.15 -9.82 -4.54
CA VAL A 333 -14.37 -9.36 -5.21
C VAL A 333 -14.04 -8.69 -6.57
N PRO A 334 -14.95 -8.67 -7.56
CA PRO A 334 -14.70 -8.07 -8.88
C PRO A 334 -14.29 -6.59 -8.86
N GLU A 335 -14.67 -5.87 -7.81
CA GLU A 335 -14.37 -4.46 -7.58
C GLU A 335 -12.95 -4.24 -7.02
N ASN A 336 -12.32 -5.27 -6.44
CA ASN A 336 -10.96 -5.18 -5.94
C ASN A 336 -10.00 -5.05 -7.15
N PRO A 337 -9.16 -3.99 -7.24
CA PRO A 337 -8.16 -3.85 -8.31
C PRO A 337 -7.25 -5.07 -8.52
N MET A 338 -7.03 -5.88 -7.47
CA MET A 338 -6.31 -7.15 -7.60
C MET A 338 -6.96 -8.12 -8.60
N MET A 339 -8.26 -7.99 -8.89
CA MET A 339 -8.90 -8.74 -9.97
C MET A 339 -8.21 -8.45 -11.31
N GLY A 340 -7.97 -7.17 -11.61
CA GLY A 340 -7.28 -6.75 -12.83
C GLY A 340 -5.80 -7.16 -12.83
N PHE A 341 -5.14 -7.17 -11.67
CA PHE A 341 -3.78 -7.74 -11.52
C PHE A 341 -3.73 -9.19 -12.02
N PHE A 342 -4.60 -10.07 -11.50
CA PHE A 342 -4.59 -11.49 -11.88
C PHE A 342 -5.06 -11.73 -13.31
N GLU A 343 -6.00 -10.93 -13.82
CA GLU A 343 -6.42 -10.98 -15.23
C GLU A 343 -5.25 -10.65 -16.17
N CYS A 344 -4.52 -9.56 -15.89
CA CYS A 344 -3.34 -9.16 -16.65
C CYS A 344 -2.19 -10.16 -16.55
N ALA A 345 -1.84 -10.59 -15.34
CA ALA A 345 -0.79 -11.57 -15.13
C ALA A 345 -1.11 -12.91 -15.81
N ALA A 346 -2.39 -13.32 -15.86
CA ALA A 346 -2.81 -14.54 -16.53
C ALA A 346 -2.83 -14.45 -18.07
N GLU A 347 -3.14 -13.27 -18.62
CA GLU A 347 -3.19 -13.06 -20.07
C GLU A 347 -1.80 -12.80 -20.67
N GLN A 348 -0.96 -12.04 -19.97
CA GLN A 348 0.33 -11.57 -20.46
C GLN A 348 1.54 -12.24 -19.81
N GLY A 349 1.39 -12.82 -18.62
CA GLY A 349 2.51 -13.32 -17.84
C GLY A 349 2.79 -14.81 -18.00
N HIS A 350 3.92 -15.22 -17.44
CA HIS A 350 4.44 -16.58 -17.43
C HIS A 350 4.02 -17.35 -16.17
N LEU A 351 2.74 -17.23 -15.78
CA LEU A 351 2.22 -17.87 -14.57
C LEU A 351 2.11 -19.40 -14.72
N PRO A 352 2.22 -20.16 -13.61
CA PRO A 352 1.87 -21.58 -13.60
C PRO A 352 0.44 -21.79 -14.13
N LYS A 353 0.24 -22.81 -14.97
CA LYS A 353 -1.04 -23.05 -15.65
C LYS A 353 -2.28 -22.99 -14.75
N PRO A 354 -2.32 -23.59 -13.55
CA PRO A 354 -3.48 -23.50 -12.68
C PRO A 354 -3.84 -22.05 -12.29
N LEU A 355 -2.83 -21.22 -12.04
CA LEU A 355 -3.02 -19.81 -11.68
C LEU A 355 -3.39 -18.96 -12.90
N ALA A 356 -2.79 -19.22 -14.06
CA ALA A 356 -3.17 -18.56 -15.31
C ALA A 356 -4.62 -18.86 -15.72
N ASP A 357 -5.03 -20.14 -15.65
CA ASP A 357 -6.41 -20.53 -15.93
C ASP A 357 -7.38 -19.89 -14.90
N ALA A 358 -6.98 -19.80 -13.63
CA ALA A 358 -7.76 -19.12 -12.60
C ALA A 358 -7.91 -17.61 -12.87
N GLY A 359 -6.82 -16.88 -13.16
CA GLY A 359 -6.88 -15.45 -13.45
C GLY A 359 -7.79 -15.10 -14.63
N LYS A 360 -7.82 -15.95 -15.67
CA LYS A 360 -8.72 -15.75 -16.83
C LYS A 360 -10.21 -15.90 -16.51
N ASN A 361 -10.56 -16.57 -15.41
CA ASN A 361 -11.94 -16.92 -15.07
C ASN A 361 -12.43 -16.31 -13.74
N ALA A 362 -11.54 -15.74 -12.93
CA ALA A 362 -11.80 -15.28 -11.56
C ALA A 362 -12.97 -14.30 -11.43
N ARG A 363 -13.21 -13.47 -12.44
CA ARG A 363 -14.32 -12.51 -12.46
C ARG A 363 -15.69 -13.17 -12.43
N PHE A 364 -15.82 -14.42 -12.92
CA PHE A 364 -17.10 -15.10 -13.07
C PHE A 364 -17.17 -16.47 -12.37
N ASP A 365 -16.05 -17.05 -11.95
CA ASP A 365 -15.98 -18.36 -11.30
C ASP A 365 -15.38 -18.28 -9.90
N GLU A 366 -16.16 -18.69 -8.89
CA GLU A 366 -15.71 -18.69 -7.48
C GLU A 366 -14.55 -19.67 -7.24
N LYS A 367 -14.54 -20.82 -7.92
CA LYS A 367 -13.45 -21.80 -7.78
C LYS A 367 -12.14 -21.27 -8.33
N ALA A 368 -12.21 -20.47 -9.40
CA ALA A 368 -11.05 -19.78 -9.92
C ALA A 368 -10.50 -18.78 -8.89
N ARG A 369 -11.39 -18.06 -8.18
CA ARG A 369 -10.97 -17.20 -7.06
C ARG A 369 -10.34 -17.99 -5.93
N ASP A 370 -10.86 -19.16 -5.56
CA ASP A 370 -10.28 -20.02 -4.52
C ASP A 370 -8.83 -20.43 -4.84
N VAL A 371 -8.53 -20.72 -6.12
CA VAL A 371 -7.15 -21.01 -6.57
C VAL A 371 -6.23 -19.80 -6.34
N ILE A 372 -6.69 -18.60 -6.67
CA ILE A 372 -5.94 -17.36 -6.47
C ILE A 372 -5.73 -17.09 -4.97
N LEU A 373 -6.78 -17.23 -4.16
CA LEU A 373 -6.73 -17.00 -2.71
C LEU A 373 -5.78 -18.00 -2.03
N SER A 374 -5.82 -19.26 -2.45
CA SER A 374 -4.90 -20.31 -1.97
C SER A 374 -3.45 -20.00 -2.34
N TYR A 375 -3.19 -19.62 -3.60
CA TYR A 375 -1.84 -19.20 -4.03
C TYR A 375 -1.35 -17.97 -3.25
N SER A 376 -2.22 -16.98 -3.04
CA SER A 376 -1.89 -15.74 -2.36
C SER A 376 -1.67 -15.91 -0.86
N HIS A 377 -2.27 -16.93 -0.24
CA HIS A 377 -2.12 -17.22 1.19
C HIS A 377 -0.66 -17.48 1.59
N ASP A 378 0.06 -18.21 0.74
CA ASP A 378 1.45 -18.62 0.99
C ASP A 378 2.47 -17.58 0.48
N ASN A 379 2.01 -16.55 -0.23
CA ASN A 379 2.83 -15.45 -0.72
C ASN A 379 2.68 -14.22 0.19
N THR A 380 3.71 -13.91 0.97
CA THR A 380 3.69 -12.79 1.95
C THR A 380 3.32 -11.45 1.33
N PHE A 381 3.72 -11.18 0.08
CA PHE A 381 3.39 -9.93 -0.61
C PHE A 381 1.90 -9.85 -1.00
N LEU A 382 1.33 -10.95 -1.51
CA LEU A 382 -0.07 -10.96 -1.96
C LEU A 382 -1.08 -11.16 -0.82
N LYS A 383 -0.69 -11.85 0.26
CA LYS A 383 -1.57 -12.30 1.33
C LYS A 383 -2.46 -11.20 1.89
N TYR A 384 -1.88 -10.03 2.19
CA TYR A 384 -2.61 -8.92 2.81
C TYR A 384 -3.25 -7.94 1.81
N LEU A 385 -3.04 -8.14 0.50
CA LEU A 385 -3.80 -7.46 -0.55
C LEU A 385 -5.21 -8.06 -0.72
N LEU A 386 -5.38 -9.32 -0.32
CA LEU A 386 -6.65 -10.06 -0.42
C LEU A 386 -7.29 -10.37 0.93
N ARG A 387 -6.77 -9.80 2.03
CA ARG A 387 -7.27 -10.09 3.38
C ARG A 387 -7.29 -8.83 4.25
N THR A 388 -8.34 -8.65 5.03
CA THR A 388 -8.35 -7.66 6.11
C THR A 388 -7.27 -8.02 7.14
N SER A 389 -6.25 -7.17 7.29
CA SER A 389 -5.22 -7.40 8.29
C SER A 389 -5.72 -6.96 9.66
N GLN A 390 -5.16 -7.56 10.71
CA GLN A 390 -5.37 -7.17 12.09
C GLN A 390 -4.03 -7.19 12.81
N ALA A 391 -3.74 -6.16 13.59
CA ALA A 391 -2.55 -6.06 14.42
C ALA A 391 -2.93 -5.45 15.76
N ILE A 392 -2.34 -5.93 16.86
CA ILE A 392 -2.58 -5.43 18.20
C ILE A 392 -1.32 -4.69 18.62
N ASP A 393 -1.37 -3.36 18.50
CA ASP A 393 -0.16 -2.54 18.50
C ASP A 393 0.13 -1.92 19.86
N ILE A 394 -0.92 -1.64 20.64
CA ILE A 394 -0.83 -0.96 21.93
C ILE A 394 -1.52 -1.81 23.00
N ILE A 395 -0.89 -1.95 24.16
CA ILE A 395 -1.51 -2.49 25.38
C ILE A 395 -1.09 -1.65 26.59
N ASN A 396 -2.06 -1.22 27.40
CA ASN A 396 -1.82 -0.42 28.61
C ASN A 396 -2.51 -1.05 29.81
N GLY A 397 -1.84 -1.10 30.97
CA GLY A 397 -2.49 -1.48 32.22
C GLY A 397 -1.54 -1.86 33.36
N GLY A 398 -1.97 -1.58 34.59
CA GLY A 398 -1.28 -1.92 35.83
C GLY A 398 -0.23 -0.91 36.27
N ASP A 399 -0.29 -0.50 37.54
CA ASP A 399 0.58 0.55 38.07
C ASP A 399 1.75 0.01 38.91
N LYS A 400 1.53 -1.08 39.65
CA LYS A 400 2.51 -1.70 40.56
C LYS A 400 2.15 -3.14 40.90
N ALA A 401 3.15 -3.94 41.26
CA ALA A 401 3.02 -5.38 41.46
C ALA A 401 2.01 -5.83 42.54
N ASN A 402 1.68 -5.00 43.52
CA ASN A 402 0.79 -5.33 44.64
C ASN A 402 -0.60 -4.67 44.56
N SER A 403 -0.99 -4.19 43.38
CA SER A 403 -2.33 -3.63 43.12
C SER A 403 -2.95 -4.30 41.90
N LEU A 404 -4.20 -4.75 42.02
CA LEU A 404 -4.93 -5.27 40.88
C LEU A 404 -5.31 -4.10 39.95
N PRO A 405 -5.03 -4.18 38.63
CA PRO A 405 -5.35 -3.10 37.70
C PRO A 405 -6.86 -2.87 37.60
N ARG A 406 -7.27 -1.61 37.61
CA ARG A 406 -8.68 -1.24 37.44
C ARG A 406 -9.07 -1.22 35.96
N SER A 407 -8.25 -0.58 35.14
CA SER A 407 -8.46 -0.45 33.71
C SER A 407 -7.28 -1.03 32.95
N VAL A 408 -7.57 -1.76 31.88
CA VAL A 408 -6.58 -2.29 30.93
C VAL A 408 -7.17 -2.09 29.54
N SER A 409 -6.36 -1.56 28.62
CA SER A 409 -6.79 -1.29 27.26
C SER A 409 -5.83 -1.87 26.22
N ALA A 410 -6.35 -2.14 25.03
CA ALA A 410 -5.56 -2.49 23.85
C ALA A 410 -6.12 -1.79 22.60
N VAL A 411 -5.24 -1.46 21.65
CA VAL A 411 -5.62 -0.91 20.34
C VAL A 411 -5.33 -1.93 19.26
N ILE A 412 -6.32 -2.14 18.38
CA ILE A 412 -6.27 -3.11 17.29
C ILE A 412 -6.43 -2.38 15.96
N ASN A 413 -5.37 -2.39 15.16
CA ASN A 413 -5.34 -1.83 13.82
C ASN A 413 -5.93 -2.78 12.79
N HIS A 414 -6.68 -2.22 11.84
CA HIS A 414 -7.22 -2.97 10.71
C HIS A 414 -7.00 -2.24 9.39
N ARG A 415 -6.47 -2.97 8.40
CA ARG A 415 -6.52 -2.57 6.98
C ARG A 415 -7.56 -3.43 6.28
N ILE A 416 -8.69 -2.84 5.92
CA ILE A 416 -9.91 -3.52 5.46
C ILE A 416 -9.86 -3.76 3.95
N VAL A 417 -9.91 -5.02 3.52
CA VAL A 417 -9.90 -5.36 2.09
C VAL A 417 -11.25 -5.09 1.41
N TYR A 418 -11.24 -4.84 0.10
CA TYR A 418 -12.47 -4.81 -0.71
C TYR A 418 -13.32 -6.06 -0.52
N GLY A 419 -14.62 -5.86 -0.33
CA GLY A 419 -15.57 -6.92 0.05
C GLY A 419 -15.76 -7.07 1.56
N ASN A 420 -14.96 -6.38 2.37
CA ASN A 420 -15.23 -6.14 3.78
C ASN A 420 -15.45 -4.63 4.02
N ASP A 421 -16.01 -4.33 5.18
CA ASP A 421 -16.29 -2.98 5.66
C ASP A 421 -16.07 -2.91 7.18
N VAL A 422 -16.34 -1.72 7.75
CA VAL A 422 -16.23 -1.50 9.20
C VAL A 422 -17.19 -2.38 10.00
N ASP A 423 -18.36 -2.73 9.45
CA ASP A 423 -19.34 -3.59 10.12
C ASP A 423 -18.84 -5.03 10.25
N THR A 424 -18.04 -5.49 9.28
CA THR A 424 -17.33 -6.77 9.34
C THR A 424 -16.36 -6.80 10.53
N VAL A 425 -15.64 -5.70 10.77
CA VAL A 425 -14.73 -5.56 11.92
C VAL A 425 -15.51 -5.53 13.23
N TRP A 426 -16.59 -4.74 13.31
CA TRP A 426 -17.45 -4.66 14.49
C TRP A 426 -18.07 -6.00 14.87
N SER A 427 -18.60 -6.72 13.89
CA SER A 427 -19.23 -8.03 14.09
C SER A 427 -18.27 -9.03 14.74
N LYS A 428 -17.01 -9.01 14.32
CA LYS A 428 -15.96 -9.85 14.89
C LYS A 428 -15.55 -9.41 16.30
N ALA A 429 -15.36 -8.12 16.53
CA ALA A 429 -15.07 -7.58 17.85
C ALA A 429 -16.19 -7.93 18.85
N ALA A 430 -17.46 -7.78 18.45
CA ALA A 430 -18.62 -8.16 19.25
C ALA A 430 -18.68 -9.67 19.55
N LYS A 431 -18.35 -10.53 18.58
CA LYS A 431 -18.25 -12.00 18.78
C LYS A 431 -17.25 -12.36 19.89
N HIS A 432 -16.05 -11.80 19.85
CA HIS A 432 -15.00 -12.08 20.83
C HIS A 432 -15.28 -11.41 22.17
N GLY A 433 -15.79 -10.17 22.17
CA GLY A 433 -16.22 -9.46 23.38
C GLY A 433 -17.34 -10.22 24.10
N THR A 434 -18.31 -10.76 23.36
CA THR A 434 -19.39 -11.59 23.91
C THR A 434 -18.86 -12.84 24.59
N THR A 435 -17.81 -13.46 24.02
CA THR A 435 -17.17 -14.65 24.59
C THR A 435 -16.53 -14.33 25.94
N VAL A 436 -15.84 -13.19 26.04
CA VAL A 436 -15.22 -12.71 27.29
C VAL A 436 -16.29 -12.31 28.31
N ALA A 437 -17.28 -11.53 27.90
CA ALA A 437 -18.37 -11.05 28.76
C ALA A 437 -19.11 -12.21 29.45
N LYS A 438 -19.49 -13.24 28.68
CA LYS A 438 -20.14 -14.45 29.22
C LYS A 438 -19.22 -15.25 30.14
N LYS A 439 -17.95 -15.41 29.77
CA LYS A 439 -16.99 -16.22 30.52
C LYS A 439 -16.71 -15.62 31.91
N TYR A 440 -16.57 -14.30 31.98
CA TYR A 440 -16.15 -13.61 33.20
C TYR A 440 -17.29 -12.88 33.92
N ASN A 441 -18.52 -12.98 33.38
CA ASN A 441 -19.72 -12.32 33.91
C ASN A 441 -19.51 -10.80 34.09
N ILE A 442 -19.02 -10.13 33.04
CA ILE A 442 -18.86 -8.68 32.95
C ILE A 442 -19.81 -8.09 31.89
N GLY A 443 -20.03 -6.77 31.92
CA GLY A 443 -20.76 -6.08 30.86
C GLY A 443 -19.98 -6.02 29.54
N LEU A 444 -20.68 -5.63 28.47
CA LEU A 444 -20.10 -5.40 27.15
C LEU A 444 -20.86 -4.28 26.44
N THR A 445 -20.13 -3.24 26.05
CA THR A 445 -20.58 -2.18 25.16
C THR A 445 -19.73 -2.20 23.90
N VAL A 446 -20.35 -2.19 22.73
CA VAL A 446 -19.66 -2.18 21.43
C VAL A 446 -20.24 -1.06 20.58
N ASN A 447 -19.42 -0.10 20.17
CA ASN A 447 -19.85 1.04 19.36
C ASN A 447 -21.11 1.74 19.95
N ASP A 448 -21.03 2.09 21.24
CA ASP A 448 -22.12 2.68 22.04
C ASP A 448 -23.37 1.80 22.25
N GLU A 449 -23.41 0.58 21.70
CA GLU A 449 -24.48 -0.39 21.92
C GLU A 449 -24.18 -1.30 23.11
N VAL A 450 -25.06 -1.28 24.11
CA VAL A 450 -24.96 -2.17 25.29
C VAL A 450 -25.48 -3.56 24.93
N LEU A 451 -24.58 -4.51 24.72
CA LEU A 451 -24.91 -5.92 24.44
C LEU A 451 -25.12 -6.72 25.74
N PHE A 452 -24.35 -6.42 26.78
CA PHE A 452 -24.50 -6.96 28.13
C PHE A 452 -24.39 -5.83 29.15
N PRO A 453 -25.32 -5.70 30.10
CA PRO A 453 -25.24 -4.65 31.11
C PRO A 453 -24.02 -4.86 32.02
N GLU A 454 -23.43 -3.75 32.48
CA GLU A 454 -22.34 -3.77 33.46
C GLU A 454 -22.73 -4.57 34.72
N THR A 455 -21.75 -5.29 35.27
CA THR A 455 -21.91 -6.08 36.48
C THR A 455 -20.92 -5.62 37.56
N GLU A 456 -21.06 -6.14 38.78
CA GLU A 456 -20.09 -5.91 39.86
C GLU A 456 -18.66 -6.44 39.55
N ASN A 457 -18.51 -7.26 38.51
CA ASN A 457 -17.22 -7.78 38.08
C ASN A 457 -16.51 -6.86 37.09
N GLY A 458 -17.24 -5.95 36.46
CA GLY A 458 -16.68 -4.98 35.52
C GLY A 458 -17.47 -4.85 34.23
N ASN A 459 -16.85 -4.17 33.27
CA ASN A 459 -17.38 -3.90 31.94
C ASN A 459 -16.26 -3.99 30.89
N MET A 460 -16.59 -4.47 29.70
CA MET A 460 -15.76 -4.34 28.52
C MET A 460 -16.37 -3.30 27.58
N VAL A 461 -15.57 -2.36 27.10
CA VAL A 461 -15.99 -1.36 26.11
C VAL A 461 -15.13 -1.52 24.87
N ILE A 462 -15.77 -1.62 23.70
CA ILE A 462 -15.10 -1.62 22.41
C ILE A 462 -15.59 -0.41 21.62
N SER A 463 -14.68 0.52 21.31
CA SER A 463 -14.97 1.78 20.63
C SER A 463 -13.95 2.06 19.54
N TYR A 464 -14.21 3.08 18.71
CA TYR A 464 -13.19 3.58 17.80
C TYR A 464 -12.04 4.23 18.59
N PHE A 465 -10.81 3.99 18.13
CA PHE A 465 -9.64 4.78 18.56
C PHE A 465 -9.53 6.07 17.74
N GLY A 466 -9.85 6.00 16.45
CA GLY A 466 -9.85 7.13 15.52
C GLY A 466 -10.90 6.97 14.41
N PRO A 467 -11.07 7.99 13.54
CA PRO A 467 -12.07 7.95 12.48
C PRO A 467 -11.75 6.82 11.47
N PRO A 468 -12.72 5.94 11.16
CA PRO A 468 -12.49 4.90 10.18
C PRO A 468 -12.45 5.45 8.76
N LEU A 469 -11.82 4.70 7.85
CA LEU A 469 -11.81 4.97 6.42
C LEU A 469 -12.46 3.80 5.68
N LYS A 470 -13.40 4.12 4.78
CA LYS A 470 -13.89 3.13 3.80
C LYS A 470 -12.81 2.83 2.76
N THR A 471 -12.91 1.69 2.08
CA THR A 471 -12.07 1.44 0.90
C THR A 471 -12.20 2.57 -0.11
N ALA A 472 -11.09 2.97 -0.74
CA ALA A 472 -11.13 3.98 -1.79
C ALA A 472 -12.04 3.52 -2.94
N LYS A 473 -12.59 4.47 -3.70
CA LYS A 473 -13.24 4.11 -4.97
C LYS A 473 -12.13 3.71 -5.96
N PRO A 474 -12.19 2.53 -6.59
CA PRO A 474 -11.19 2.15 -7.58
C PRO A 474 -11.22 3.09 -8.79
N THR A 475 -10.05 3.56 -9.20
CA THR A 475 -9.83 4.26 -10.46
C THR A 475 -10.07 3.32 -11.63
N SER A 476 -10.75 3.82 -12.67
CA SER A 476 -11.04 3.05 -13.88
C SER A 476 -9.77 2.78 -14.69
N THR A 477 -9.56 1.52 -15.08
CA THR A 477 -8.48 1.11 -15.99
C THR A 477 -8.86 1.13 -17.47
N LYS A 478 -10.02 1.73 -17.79
CA LYS A 478 -10.56 1.80 -19.15
C LYS A 478 -10.63 3.24 -19.68
N SER A 479 -10.10 4.21 -18.95
CA SER A 479 -10.06 5.60 -19.39
C SER A 479 -8.96 5.81 -20.42
N GLU A 480 -9.12 6.84 -21.25
CA GLU A 480 -8.07 7.30 -22.18
C GLU A 480 -6.80 7.67 -21.42
N PHE A 481 -6.94 8.38 -20.29
CA PHE A 481 -5.84 8.72 -19.41
C PHE A 481 -5.09 7.49 -18.89
N TRP A 482 -5.78 6.42 -18.48
CA TRP A 482 -5.12 5.18 -18.08
C TRP A 482 -4.25 4.63 -19.22
N GLY A 483 -4.81 4.57 -20.44
CA GLY A 483 -4.09 4.08 -21.61
C GLY A 483 -2.85 4.93 -21.93
N GLU A 484 -2.96 6.25 -21.86
CA GLU A 484 -1.86 7.19 -22.08
C GLU A 484 -0.78 7.08 -20.99
N PHE A 485 -1.17 7.14 -19.71
CA PHE A 485 -0.24 7.08 -18.58
C PHE A 485 0.53 5.77 -18.55
N THR A 486 -0.18 4.64 -18.69
CA THR A 486 0.46 3.33 -18.72
C THR A 486 1.26 3.09 -20.00
N GLY A 487 0.85 3.66 -21.13
CA GLY A 487 1.63 3.64 -22.37
C GLY A 487 2.96 4.39 -22.25
N LEU A 488 2.99 5.53 -21.54
CA LEU A 488 4.22 6.27 -21.23
C LEU A 488 5.14 5.48 -20.30
N ILE A 489 4.60 4.84 -19.25
CA ILE A 489 5.37 3.95 -18.37
C ILE A 489 6.00 2.80 -19.17
N LYS A 490 5.21 2.16 -20.04
CA LYS A 490 5.68 1.04 -20.87
C LYS A 490 6.83 1.47 -21.77
N SER A 491 6.67 2.58 -22.49
CA SER A 491 7.72 3.10 -23.36
C SER A 491 8.96 3.54 -22.60
N PHE A 492 8.81 4.21 -21.46
CA PHE A 492 9.95 4.61 -20.64
C PHE A 492 10.84 3.43 -20.26
N TYR A 493 10.26 2.34 -19.73
CA TYR A 493 11.06 1.20 -19.29
C TYR A 493 11.55 0.32 -20.43
N GLU A 494 10.72 0.05 -21.44
CA GLU A 494 11.10 -0.84 -22.54
C GLU A 494 12.00 -0.17 -23.59
N ASP A 495 11.92 1.15 -23.76
CA ASP A 495 12.65 1.84 -24.82
C ASP A 495 13.85 2.62 -24.27
N GLU A 496 13.77 3.18 -23.05
CA GLU A 496 14.78 4.13 -22.55
C GLU A 496 15.65 3.57 -21.41
N VAL A 497 15.05 2.87 -20.45
CA VAL A 497 15.76 2.45 -19.22
C VAL A 497 16.38 1.06 -19.37
N TYR A 498 15.61 0.08 -19.87
CA TYR A 498 16.03 -1.32 -19.93
C TYR A 498 15.72 -2.01 -21.27
N PRO A 499 16.04 -1.42 -22.44
CA PRO A 499 15.75 -2.04 -23.73
C PRO A 499 16.33 -3.46 -23.85
N GLU A 500 17.50 -3.70 -23.27
CA GLU A 500 18.18 -4.99 -23.28
C GLU A 500 17.44 -6.10 -22.52
N LYS A 501 16.62 -5.76 -21.52
CA LYS A 501 15.84 -6.74 -20.74
C LYS A 501 14.73 -7.39 -21.57
N PHE A 502 14.32 -6.76 -22.68
CA PHE A 502 13.19 -7.18 -23.49
C PHE A 502 13.58 -7.79 -24.84
N GLU A 503 14.85 -7.70 -25.25
CA GLU A 503 15.33 -8.23 -26.55
C GLU A 503 15.07 -9.73 -26.74
N THR A 504 15.16 -10.52 -25.66
CA THR A 504 15.02 -11.98 -25.71
C THR A 504 13.57 -12.46 -25.68
N GLY A 505 12.64 -11.60 -25.25
CA GLY A 505 11.25 -11.99 -24.97
C GLY A 505 11.08 -13.01 -23.84
N SER A 506 12.08 -13.17 -22.96
CA SER A 506 12.03 -14.14 -21.85
C SER A 506 11.17 -13.69 -20.67
N LYS A 507 10.99 -12.38 -20.50
CA LYS A 507 10.09 -11.75 -19.55
C LYS A 507 9.31 -10.64 -20.25
N ASN A 508 8.08 -10.44 -19.83
CA ASN A 508 7.23 -9.34 -20.26
C ASN A 508 7.24 -8.21 -19.21
N PHE A 509 7.01 -6.97 -19.66
CA PHE A 509 6.67 -5.86 -18.76
C PHE A 509 5.16 -5.65 -18.75
N ILE A 510 4.55 -5.98 -17.62
CA ILE A 510 3.11 -6.05 -17.44
C ILE A 510 2.66 -4.94 -16.50
N ILE A 511 1.89 -3.99 -17.04
CA ILE A 511 1.31 -2.92 -16.24
C ILE A 511 -0.06 -3.36 -15.76
N THR A 512 -0.28 -3.26 -14.45
CA THR A 512 -1.44 -3.84 -13.78
C THR A 512 -2.07 -2.82 -12.84
N PRO A 513 -3.40 -2.77 -12.71
CA PRO A 513 -4.00 -2.18 -11.52
C PRO A 513 -3.68 -3.04 -10.31
N SER A 514 -3.55 -2.41 -9.15
CA SER A 514 -3.34 -3.10 -7.88
C SER A 514 -3.91 -2.28 -6.72
N ILE A 515 -3.78 -2.81 -5.51
CA ILE A 515 -3.99 -2.07 -4.27
C ILE A 515 -2.72 -2.11 -3.43
N MET A 516 -2.62 -1.21 -2.46
CA MET A 516 -1.60 -1.29 -1.42
C MET A 516 -2.22 -1.62 -0.07
N THR A 517 -1.39 -2.13 0.85
CA THR A 517 -1.79 -2.44 2.22
C THR A 517 -1.91 -1.22 3.12
N GLY A 518 -1.08 -0.20 2.86
CA GLY A 518 -1.14 1.11 3.50
C GLY A 518 -2.19 2.01 2.89
N ASN A 519 -2.33 3.20 3.46
CA ASN A 519 -3.09 4.29 2.88
C ASN A 519 -2.17 5.49 2.82
N THR A 520 -2.25 6.25 1.74
CA THR A 520 -1.63 7.58 1.67
C THR A 520 -2.64 8.65 2.11
N ASP A 521 -2.21 9.90 2.18
CA ASP A 521 -3.05 11.05 2.47
C ASP A 521 -4.02 11.44 1.32
N THR A 522 -3.98 10.75 0.18
CA THR A 522 -4.91 10.91 -0.96
C THR A 522 -6.40 10.81 -0.64
N ARG A 523 -6.77 10.29 0.53
CA ARG A 523 -8.14 10.36 1.08
C ARG A 523 -8.70 11.78 1.08
N HIS A 524 -7.82 12.78 1.18
CA HIS A 524 -8.16 14.20 1.19
C HIS A 524 -8.39 14.78 -0.20
N TYR A 525 -8.10 14.01 -1.26
CA TYR A 525 -8.23 14.43 -2.65
C TYR A 525 -9.35 13.71 -3.42
N TRP A 526 -10.12 12.82 -2.78
CA TRP A 526 -11.18 12.05 -3.44
C TRP A 526 -12.29 12.89 -4.09
N ASN A 527 -12.47 14.15 -3.68
CA ASN A 527 -13.45 15.04 -4.30
C ASN A 527 -12.90 15.80 -5.53
N LEU A 528 -11.58 15.75 -5.75
CA LEU A 528 -10.91 16.48 -6.83
C LEU A 528 -10.92 15.71 -8.15
N THR A 529 -10.93 14.38 -8.11
CA THR A 529 -10.99 13.51 -9.29
C THR A 529 -11.32 12.07 -8.93
N ASP A 530 -11.86 11.33 -9.91
CA ASP A 530 -12.00 9.87 -9.86
C ASP A 530 -10.73 9.13 -10.33
N ASN A 531 -9.73 9.84 -10.85
CA ASN A 531 -8.49 9.29 -11.38
C ASN A 531 -7.32 9.50 -10.42
N ILE A 532 -7.21 8.67 -9.39
CA ILE A 532 -6.11 8.73 -8.42
C ILE A 532 -5.25 7.47 -8.55
N PHE A 533 -3.97 7.68 -8.81
CA PHE A 533 -2.96 6.64 -8.98
C PHE A 533 -1.89 6.83 -7.93
N ARG A 534 -1.35 5.71 -7.43
CA ARG A 534 -0.26 5.69 -6.47
C ARG A 534 0.85 4.81 -7.02
N VAL A 535 1.96 5.42 -7.38
CA VAL A 535 3.09 4.75 -8.03
C VAL A 535 4.25 5.74 -8.13
N GLN A 536 5.48 5.25 -8.00
CA GLN A 536 6.66 6.07 -8.23
C GLN A 536 7.63 5.42 -9.22
N PRO A 537 8.31 6.19 -10.08
CA PRO A 537 9.32 5.62 -10.96
C PRO A 537 10.50 5.09 -10.14
N GLY A 538 11.05 3.96 -10.59
CA GLY A 538 12.17 3.29 -9.93
C GLY A 538 12.13 1.79 -10.12
N SER A 539 13.19 1.14 -9.64
CA SER A 539 13.33 -0.31 -9.56
C SER A 539 13.76 -0.81 -8.17
N LEU A 540 13.76 0.10 -7.19
CA LEU A 540 14.11 -0.18 -5.80
C LEU A 540 13.36 -1.40 -5.26
N ASN A 541 14.12 -2.30 -4.64
CA ASN A 541 13.54 -3.36 -3.83
C ASN A 541 13.07 -2.79 -2.50
N MET A 542 11.80 -2.38 -2.43
CA MET A 542 11.21 -1.77 -1.23
C MET A 542 11.29 -2.66 0.02
N PHE A 543 11.40 -3.98 -0.12
CA PHE A 543 11.58 -4.90 1.03
C PHE A 543 12.97 -4.82 1.65
N GLU A 544 13.97 -4.38 0.89
CA GLU A 544 15.35 -4.24 1.34
C GLU A 544 15.67 -2.80 1.72
N ALA A 545 14.85 -1.84 1.29
CA ALA A 545 14.99 -0.40 1.50
C ALA A 545 14.79 0.06 2.95
N ASN A 546 14.27 -0.82 3.83
CA ASN A 546 13.98 -0.53 5.24
C ASN A 546 13.11 0.72 5.45
N VAL A 547 12.09 0.93 4.60
CA VAL A 547 11.09 1.99 4.80
C VAL A 547 10.52 1.92 6.22
N HIS A 548 10.42 3.07 6.89
CA HIS A 548 10.08 3.25 8.31
C HIS A 548 11.02 2.60 9.33
N GLY A 549 11.96 1.76 8.90
CA GLY A 549 12.98 1.13 9.74
C GLY A 549 14.30 1.90 9.83
N PRO A 550 15.28 1.38 10.60
CA PRO A 550 16.62 1.92 10.64
C PRO A 550 17.42 1.56 9.39
N ASN A 551 18.35 2.42 9.00
CA ASN A 551 19.19 2.27 7.80
C ASN A 551 18.36 2.24 6.50
N GLU A 552 17.38 3.14 6.43
CA GLU A 552 16.63 3.41 5.20
C GLU A 552 17.57 3.90 4.09
N TRP A 553 17.34 3.44 2.86
CA TRP A 553 18.15 3.83 1.70
C TRP A 553 17.36 3.82 0.39
N VAL A 554 17.84 4.54 -0.61
CA VAL A 554 17.44 4.41 -2.02
C VAL A 554 18.67 4.39 -2.91
N ASP A 555 18.65 3.61 -3.99
CA ASP A 555 19.73 3.63 -4.99
C ASP A 555 19.65 4.84 -5.92
N LEU A 556 20.80 5.28 -6.43
CA LEU A 556 20.89 6.41 -7.35
C LEU A 556 20.10 6.16 -8.64
N GLU A 557 20.07 4.93 -9.12
CA GLU A 557 19.35 4.58 -10.34
C GLU A 557 17.86 4.88 -10.22
N THR A 558 17.22 4.48 -9.11
CA THR A 558 15.84 4.77 -8.79
C THR A 558 15.57 6.28 -8.70
N HIS A 559 16.44 7.05 -8.04
CA HIS A 559 16.26 8.49 -7.96
C HIS A 559 16.37 9.17 -9.34
N LEU A 560 17.33 8.77 -10.18
CA LEU A 560 17.45 9.29 -11.56
C LEU A 560 16.29 8.87 -12.47
N GLN A 561 15.73 7.67 -12.27
CA GLN A 561 14.53 7.22 -12.96
C GLN A 561 13.31 8.08 -12.59
N SER A 562 13.18 8.47 -11.32
CA SER A 562 12.15 9.42 -10.87
C SER A 562 12.25 10.74 -11.65
N ILE A 563 13.44 11.34 -11.69
CA ILE A 563 13.68 12.61 -12.39
C ILE A 563 13.38 12.48 -13.89
N SER A 564 13.95 11.47 -14.56
CA SER A 564 13.81 11.31 -16.01
C SER A 564 12.40 10.92 -16.45
N PHE A 565 11.71 10.08 -15.68
CA PHE A 565 10.31 9.77 -15.96
C PHE A 565 9.44 11.02 -15.84
N TYR A 566 9.54 11.77 -14.74
CA TYR A 566 8.72 12.96 -14.56
C TYR A 566 9.08 14.10 -15.52
N TYR A 567 10.34 14.21 -15.93
CA TYR A 567 10.72 15.13 -17.01
C TYR A 567 9.94 14.78 -18.30
N ASN A 568 9.94 13.50 -18.70
CA ASN A 568 9.22 13.04 -19.88
C ASN A 568 7.69 13.13 -19.71
N TYR A 569 7.17 12.80 -18.54
CA TYR A 569 5.74 12.82 -18.26
C TYR A 569 5.19 14.24 -18.26
N ILE A 570 5.86 15.19 -17.61
CA ILE A 570 5.42 16.60 -17.58
C ILE A 570 5.58 17.23 -18.96
N SER A 571 6.70 17.01 -19.66
CA SER A 571 6.93 17.53 -21.02
C SER A 571 5.96 16.97 -22.05
N HIS A 572 5.37 15.79 -21.82
CA HIS A 572 4.35 15.24 -22.70
C HIS A 572 3.15 16.19 -22.86
N PHE A 573 2.88 17.01 -21.84
CA PHE A 573 1.85 18.06 -21.82
C PHE A 573 2.35 19.45 -22.24
N SER A 574 3.64 19.61 -22.58
CA SER A 574 4.18 20.87 -23.10
C SER A 574 3.76 21.09 -24.55
N ILE A 575 3.49 22.34 -24.90
CA ILE A 575 3.26 22.74 -26.29
C ILE A 575 4.60 22.68 -27.03
N LYS A 576 4.62 22.05 -28.21
CA LYS A 576 5.79 22.15 -29.10
C LYS A 576 5.90 23.60 -29.59
N GLU A 577 7.03 24.25 -29.32
CA GLU A 577 7.39 25.46 -30.07
C GLU A 577 7.63 25.05 -31.54
N GLU A 578 6.88 25.66 -32.47
CA GLU A 578 7.02 25.46 -33.93
C GLU A 578 8.31 26.06 -34.50
#